data_AF-A0A1G4WLJ9-F1
#
_entry.id   AF-A0A1G4WLJ9-F1
#
_cell.length_a   1.000
_cell.length_b   1.000
_cell.length_c   1.000
_cell.angle_alpha   90.00
_cell.angle_beta   90.00
_cell.angle_gamma   90.00
#
_symmetry.space_group_name_H-M   'P 1'
#
loop_
_entity.id
_entity.type
_entity.pdbx_description
1 polymer ?
#
loop_
_entity_poly.entity_id
_entity_poly.type
_entity_poly.pdbx_seq_one_letter_code
_entity_poly.pdbx_strand_id
1 'polypeptide(L)'
;MSRILLVLIVGLLLIATVGGIYYAYVGFDKPFSTSGEDWGQFGDYFGGVSSALLAFISILLLVYTIHLQSEQLSGVQHEMLKRDLLAHVTKADDEIMHWLERELAALKSGETVEFGDVVWGILEPNYINPKEFKLATVRLHKLTCLYCEALALYRDNIDPHFIFKYHHQKAQSLLNFLKDHQKLLDRMAGPSLQFCQMHLDGKHEV
;
A
#
# COMPACT_ATOMS: atom_id res chain seq x y z
N MET A 1 6.56 -26.46 -7.22
CA MET A 1 6.89 -27.89 -7.41
C MET A 1 7.49 -28.54 -6.16
N SER A 2 8.56 -28.00 -5.55
CA SER A 2 9.21 -28.62 -4.36
C SER A 2 8.28 -28.88 -3.16
N ARG A 3 7.36 -27.95 -2.83
CA ARG A 3 6.44 -28.10 -1.68
C ARG A 3 5.40 -29.21 -1.84
N ILE A 4 4.86 -29.38 -3.05
CA ILE A 4 3.88 -30.45 -3.35
C ILE A 4 4.56 -31.82 -3.29
N LEU A 5 5.77 -31.91 -3.85
CA LEU A 5 6.59 -33.13 -3.77
C LEU A 5 6.89 -33.50 -2.32
N LEU A 6 7.21 -32.52 -1.47
CA LEU A 6 7.45 -32.73 -0.04
C LEU A 6 6.21 -33.29 0.67
N VAL A 7 5.02 -32.71 0.44
CA VAL A 7 3.76 -33.19 1.04
C VAL A 7 3.47 -34.63 0.61
N LEU A 8 3.71 -34.96 -0.67
CA LEU A 8 3.54 -36.34 -1.17
C LEU A 8 4.51 -37.33 -0.51
N ILE A 9 5.78 -36.94 -0.35
CA ILE A 9 6.79 -37.77 0.31
C ILE A 9 6.43 -38.00 1.79
N VAL A 10 6.00 -36.95 2.50
CA VAL A 10 5.57 -37.06 3.91
C VAL A 10 4.34 -37.97 4.03
N GLY A 11 3.36 -37.84 3.13
CA GLY A 11 2.19 -38.72 3.09
C GLY A 11 2.57 -40.20 2.86
N LEU A 12 3.44 -40.47 1.89
CA LEU A 12 3.94 -41.82 1.61
C LEU A 12 4.73 -42.41 2.79
N LEU A 13 5.58 -41.60 3.45
CA LEU A 13 6.32 -42.02 4.63
C LEU A 13 5.40 -42.37 5.80
N LEU A 14 4.34 -41.58 6.02
CA LEU A 14 3.37 -41.84 7.08
C LEU A 14 2.63 -43.16 6.85
N ILE A 15 2.16 -43.37 5.61
CA ILE A 15 1.51 -44.61 5.17
C ILE A 15 2.47 -45.80 5.35
N ALA A 16 3.72 -45.69 4.92
CA ALA A 16 4.74 -46.73 5.11
C ALA A 16 5.03 -47.00 6.60
N THR A 17 5.00 -45.97 7.44
CA THR A 17 5.24 -46.10 8.89
C THR A 17 4.11 -46.86 9.58
N VAL A 18 2.84 -46.61 9.24
CA VAL A 18 1.70 -47.37 9.78
C VAL A 18 1.83 -48.87 9.43
N GLY A 19 2.21 -49.17 8.18
CA GLY A 19 2.42 -50.55 7.73
C GLY A 19 3.62 -51.21 8.41
N GLY A 20 4.72 -50.47 8.57
CA GLY A 20 5.93 -50.93 9.25
C GLY A 20 5.69 -51.23 10.73
N ILE A 21 4.94 -50.39 11.44
CA ILE A 21 4.57 -50.61 12.85
C ILE A 21 3.69 -51.87 12.97
N TYR A 22 2.69 -52.03 12.10
CA TYR A 22 1.85 -53.24 12.12
C TYR A 22 2.68 -54.51 11.91
N TYR A 23 3.57 -54.51 10.90
CA TYR A 23 4.44 -55.64 10.62
C TYR A 23 5.39 -55.95 11.79
N ALA A 24 5.97 -54.91 12.41
CA ALA A 24 6.85 -55.08 13.57
C ALA A 24 6.15 -55.68 14.79
N TYR A 25 4.86 -55.37 15.01
CA TYR A 25 4.10 -55.90 16.14
C TYR A 25 3.46 -57.27 15.89
N VAL A 26 3.01 -57.55 14.66
CA VAL A 26 2.18 -58.72 14.34
C VAL A 26 2.92 -59.76 13.48
N GLY A 27 3.76 -59.30 12.56
CA GLY A 27 4.41 -60.11 11.52
C GLY A 27 5.88 -60.44 11.77
N PHE A 28 6.49 -59.91 12.83
CA PHE A 28 7.89 -60.20 13.16
C PHE A 28 8.07 -61.70 13.42
N ASP A 29 8.98 -62.32 12.66
CA ASP A 29 9.29 -63.77 12.69
C ASP A 29 8.16 -64.72 12.23
N LYS A 30 7.13 -64.20 11.53
CA LYS A 30 6.06 -65.01 10.92
C LYS A 30 6.19 -65.07 9.39
N PRO A 31 5.89 -66.22 8.75
CA PRO A 31 5.80 -66.29 7.30
C PRO A 31 4.65 -65.41 6.81
N PHE A 32 4.78 -64.85 5.61
CA PHE A 32 3.69 -64.11 4.96
C PHE A 32 2.46 -65.02 4.80
N SER A 33 1.29 -64.49 5.15
CA SER A 33 0.06 -65.25 4.99
C SER A 33 -0.28 -65.46 3.51
N THR A 34 -0.67 -66.70 3.18
CA THR A 34 -1.24 -67.06 1.88
C THR A 34 -2.76 -66.94 1.86
N SER A 35 -3.40 -66.64 3.01
CA SER A 35 -4.84 -66.46 3.13
C SER A 35 -5.24 -65.04 2.73
N GLY A 36 -6.21 -64.90 1.82
CA GLY A 36 -6.77 -63.60 1.47
C GLY A 36 -7.51 -62.92 2.63
N GLU A 37 -7.99 -63.69 3.61
CA GLU A 37 -8.70 -63.16 4.78
C GLU A 37 -7.78 -62.32 5.68
N ASP A 38 -6.54 -62.78 5.91
CA ASP A 38 -5.56 -62.07 6.72
C ASP A 38 -5.13 -60.75 6.06
N TRP A 39 -5.03 -60.73 4.73
CA TRP A 39 -4.76 -59.50 3.97
C TRP A 39 -5.93 -58.53 3.99
N GLY A 40 -7.17 -59.03 4.04
CA GLY A 40 -8.37 -58.21 4.26
C GLY A 40 -8.32 -57.50 5.62
N GLN A 41 -8.07 -58.25 6.70
CA GLN A 41 -7.98 -57.70 8.06
C GLN A 41 -6.82 -56.69 8.21
N PHE A 42 -5.68 -56.95 7.58
CA PHE A 42 -4.57 -55.99 7.52
C PHE A 42 -5.00 -54.71 6.78
N GLY A 43 -5.62 -54.85 5.61
CA GLY A 43 -6.12 -53.74 4.82
C GLY A 43 -7.11 -52.87 5.61
N ASP A 44 -8.01 -53.48 6.37
CA ASP A 44 -9.00 -52.78 7.21
C ASP A 44 -8.32 -51.97 8.33
N TYR A 45 -7.38 -52.55 9.05
CA TYR A 45 -6.61 -51.84 10.09
C TYR A 45 -5.80 -50.69 9.47
N PHE A 46 -5.04 -51.00 8.42
CA PHE A 46 -4.14 -50.05 7.77
C PHE A 46 -4.92 -48.88 7.15
N GLY A 47 -6.01 -49.19 6.45
CA GLY A 47 -6.91 -48.20 5.88
C GLY A 47 -7.60 -47.36 6.94
N GLY A 48 -8.05 -47.97 8.04
CA GLY A 48 -8.67 -47.27 9.17
C GLY A 48 -7.73 -46.28 9.85
N VAL A 49 -6.52 -46.72 10.21
CA VAL A 49 -5.53 -45.86 10.88
C VAL A 49 -5.00 -44.78 9.94
N SER A 50 -4.64 -45.15 8.70
CA SER A 50 -4.09 -44.19 7.72
C SER A 50 -5.13 -43.14 7.35
N SER A 51 -6.40 -43.51 7.14
CA SER A 51 -7.46 -42.56 6.80
C SER A 51 -7.73 -41.58 7.94
N ALA A 52 -7.78 -42.04 9.20
CA ALA A 52 -7.94 -41.17 10.36
C ALA A 52 -6.78 -40.17 10.51
N LEU A 53 -5.53 -40.63 10.33
CA LEU A 53 -4.34 -39.78 10.39
C LEU A 53 -4.31 -38.76 9.25
N LEU A 54 -4.58 -39.19 8.02
CA LEU A 54 -4.64 -38.30 6.86
C LEU A 54 -5.76 -37.27 6.98
N ALA A 55 -6.92 -37.65 7.51
CA ALA A 55 -8.02 -36.73 7.77
C ALA A 55 -7.63 -35.66 8.81
N PHE A 56 -6.97 -36.06 9.90
CA PHE A 56 -6.48 -35.12 10.90
C PHE A 56 -5.44 -34.14 10.32
N ILE A 57 -4.47 -34.65 9.56
CA ILE A 57 -3.47 -33.81 8.87
C ILE A 57 -4.13 -32.88 7.87
N SER A 58 -5.15 -33.35 7.15
CA SER A 58 -5.91 -32.51 6.20
C SER A 58 -6.57 -31.32 6.91
N ILE A 59 -7.14 -31.53 8.10
CA ILE A 59 -7.70 -30.44 8.91
C ILE A 59 -6.60 -29.48 9.35
N LEU A 60 -5.45 -29.98 9.83
CA LEU A 60 -4.33 -29.12 10.23
C LEU A 60 -3.79 -28.28 9.06
N LEU A 61 -3.63 -28.88 7.89
CA LEU A 61 -3.19 -28.19 6.67
C LEU A 61 -4.21 -27.14 6.22
N LEU A 62 -5.51 -27.44 6.34
CA LEU A 62 -6.57 -26.49 6.04
C LEU A 62 -6.51 -25.28 6.98
N VAL A 63 -6.39 -25.50 8.29
CA VAL A 63 -6.25 -24.43 9.30
C VAL A 63 -5.01 -23.58 9.02
N TYR A 64 -3.88 -24.22 8.73
CA TYR A 64 -2.65 -23.52 8.36
C TYR A 64 -2.80 -22.69 7.08
N THR A 65 -3.51 -23.24 6.09
CA THR A 65 -3.80 -22.53 4.84
C THR A 65 -4.67 -21.30 5.09
N ILE A 66 -5.71 -21.42 5.93
CA ILE A 66 -6.57 -20.28 6.32
C ILE A 66 -5.76 -19.20 7.04
N HIS A 67 -4.87 -19.59 7.95
CA HIS A 67 -3.98 -18.65 8.63
C HIS A 67 -3.09 -17.89 7.64
N LEU A 68 -2.44 -18.61 6.73
CA LEU A 68 -1.58 -18.00 5.71
C LEU A 68 -2.38 -17.08 4.77
N GLN A 69 -3.59 -17.48 4.38
CA GLN A 69 -4.49 -16.64 3.59
C GLN A 69 -4.87 -15.36 4.34
N SER A 70 -5.12 -15.44 5.65
CA SER A 70 -5.43 -14.26 6.48
C SER A 70 -4.27 -13.27 6.56
N GLU A 71 -3.03 -13.76 6.71
CA GLU A 71 -1.84 -12.89 6.70
C GLU A 71 -1.59 -12.27 5.32
N GLN A 72 -1.84 -13.02 4.24
CA GLN A 72 -1.75 -12.49 2.89
C GLN A 72 -2.78 -11.38 2.64
N LEU A 73 -3.99 -11.54 3.17
CA LEU A 73 -5.06 -10.53 3.04
C LEU A 73 -4.68 -9.21 3.74
N SER A 74 -4.09 -9.25 4.94
CA SER A 74 -3.67 -8.03 5.63
C SER A 74 -2.53 -7.32 4.88
N GLY A 75 -1.57 -8.06 4.34
CA GLY A 75 -0.52 -7.51 3.49
C GLY A 75 -1.07 -6.84 2.21
N VAL A 76 -2.03 -7.48 1.55
CA VAL A 76 -2.70 -6.91 0.37
C VAL A 76 -3.47 -5.64 0.72
N GLN A 77 -4.19 -5.61 1.85
CA GLN A 77 -4.90 -4.42 2.30
C GLN A 77 -3.96 -3.25 2.55
N HIS A 78 -2.80 -3.48 3.16
CA HIS A 78 -1.79 -2.46 3.40
C HIS A 78 -1.23 -1.87 2.10
N GLU A 79 -0.89 -2.72 1.13
CA GLU A 79 -0.41 -2.26 -0.20
C GLU A 79 -1.50 -1.52 -0.99
N MET A 80 -2.78 -1.90 -0.84
CA MET A 80 -3.89 -1.16 -1.45
C MET A 80 -4.07 0.22 -0.83
N LEU A 81 -4.02 0.35 0.50
CA LEU A 81 -4.08 1.64 1.19
C LEU A 81 -2.93 2.54 0.73
N LYS A 82 -1.70 2.02 0.68
CA LYS A 82 -0.52 2.75 0.19
C LYS A 82 -0.73 3.31 -1.21
N ARG A 83 -1.29 2.50 -2.12
CA ARG A 83 -1.57 2.89 -3.50
C ARG A 83 -2.66 3.95 -3.59
N ASP A 84 -3.73 3.81 -2.83
CA ASP A 84 -4.84 4.76 -2.80
C ASP A 84 -4.39 6.13 -2.27
N LEU A 85 -3.64 6.15 -1.16
CA LEU A 85 -3.07 7.37 -0.60
C LEU A 85 -2.07 8.02 -1.56
N LEU A 86 -1.22 7.23 -2.21
CA LEU A 86 -0.30 7.77 -3.22
C LEU A 86 -1.05 8.36 -4.41
N ALA A 87 -2.09 7.67 -4.91
CA ALA A 87 -2.93 8.18 -5.98
C ALA A 87 -3.64 9.48 -5.59
N HIS A 88 -4.06 9.61 -4.33
CA HIS A 88 -4.63 10.85 -3.80
C HIS A 88 -3.62 12.00 -3.81
N VAL A 89 -2.38 11.76 -3.35
CA VAL A 89 -1.29 12.73 -3.41
C VAL A 89 -0.97 13.13 -4.85
N THR A 90 -0.83 12.15 -5.76
CA THR A 90 -0.54 12.40 -7.18
C THR A 90 -1.66 13.19 -7.84
N LYS A 91 -2.93 12.85 -7.57
CA LYS A 91 -4.07 13.60 -8.13
C LYS A 91 -4.08 15.06 -7.67
N ALA A 92 -3.82 15.31 -6.38
CA ALA A 92 -3.71 16.68 -5.87
C ALA A 92 -2.52 17.42 -6.50
N ASP A 93 -1.41 16.72 -6.75
CA ASP A 93 -0.25 17.26 -7.45
C ASP A 93 -0.56 17.62 -8.91
N ASP A 94 -1.26 16.74 -9.63
CA ASP A 94 -1.70 16.95 -11.02
C ASP A 94 -2.66 18.13 -11.13
N GLU A 95 -3.60 18.29 -10.19
CA GLU A 95 -4.49 19.45 -10.14
C GLU A 95 -3.71 20.77 -9.94
N ILE A 96 -2.63 20.75 -9.16
CA ILE A 96 -1.74 21.89 -9.01
C ILE A 96 -0.98 22.16 -10.31
N MET A 97 -0.37 21.14 -10.92
CA MET A 97 0.38 21.28 -12.17
C MET A 97 -0.50 21.86 -13.28
N HIS A 98 -1.69 21.29 -13.47
CA HIS A 98 -2.66 21.79 -14.44
C HIS A 98 -3.08 23.26 -14.16
N TRP A 99 -3.18 23.65 -12.89
CA TRP A 99 -3.45 25.04 -12.55
C TRP A 99 -2.28 25.98 -12.83
N LEU A 100 -1.04 25.49 -12.69
CA LEU A 100 0.17 26.26 -12.97
C LEU A 100 0.40 26.47 -14.47
N GLU A 101 0.02 25.51 -15.32
CA GLU A 101 0.07 25.64 -16.78
C GLU A 101 -0.94 26.65 -17.35
N ARG A 102 -1.83 27.19 -16.52
CA ARG A 102 -2.86 28.12 -16.97
C ARG A 102 -2.25 29.45 -17.40
N GLU A 103 -2.59 29.85 -18.62
CA GLU A 103 -2.23 31.15 -19.18
C GLU A 103 -2.96 32.31 -18.52
N LEU A 104 -2.22 33.35 -18.18
CA LEU A 104 -2.69 34.62 -17.63
C LEU A 104 -2.27 35.78 -18.54
N ALA A 105 -3.09 36.83 -18.61
CA ALA A 105 -2.82 37.98 -19.46
C ALA A 105 -1.63 38.81 -18.95
N ALA A 106 -0.66 39.09 -19.82
CA ALA A 106 0.45 40.00 -19.53
C ALA A 106 -0.04 41.47 -19.50
N LEU A 107 0.59 42.27 -18.64
CA LEU A 107 0.17 43.65 -18.37
C LEU A 107 0.47 44.61 -19.54
N LYS A 108 1.54 44.35 -20.30
CA LYS A 108 2.12 45.34 -21.25
C LYS A 108 2.26 44.87 -22.69
N SER A 109 2.27 43.57 -22.97
CA SER A 109 2.60 43.05 -24.31
C SER A 109 1.41 42.46 -25.08
N GLY A 110 0.24 42.31 -24.46
CA GLY A 110 -0.90 41.61 -25.09
C GLY A 110 -0.67 40.10 -25.25
N GLU A 111 0.45 39.59 -24.74
CA GLU A 111 0.80 38.17 -24.68
C GLU A 111 0.17 37.52 -23.44
N THR A 112 0.17 36.19 -23.41
CA THR A 112 -0.13 35.39 -22.23
C THR A 112 1.13 34.76 -21.68
N VAL A 113 1.15 34.48 -20.39
CA VAL A 113 2.23 33.77 -19.71
C VAL A 113 1.66 32.70 -18.80
N GLU A 114 2.40 31.61 -18.59
CA GLU A 114 1.97 30.57 -17.67
C GLU A 114 2.05 31.07 -16.23
N PHE A 115 1.03 30.75 -15.43
CA PHE A 115 1.04 31.10 -14.01
C PHE A 115 2.24 30.46 -13.28
N GLY A 116 2.63 29.25 -13.70
CA GLY A 116 3.78 28.52 -13.22
C GLY A 116 5.08 29.30 -13.33
N ASP A 117 5.27 30.08 -14.40
CA ASP A 117 6.48 30.88 -14.58
C ASP A 117 6.65 31.91 -13.45
N VAL A 118 5.56 32.48 -12.93
CA VAL A 118 5.64 33.38 -11.77
C VAL A 118 5.82 32.62 -10.46
N VAL A 119 5.13 31.48 -10.30
CA VAL A 119 5.22 30.67 -9.09
C VAL A 119 6.62 30.10 -8.88
N TRP A 120 7.29 29.71 -9.96
CA TRP A 120 8.66 29.17 -9.95
C TRP A 120 9.74 30.26 -10.03
N GLY A 121 9.36 31.54 -10.05
CA GLY A 121 10.30 32.67 -10.04
C GLY A 121 11.00 32.93 -11.38
N ILE A 122 10.46 32.41 -12.48
CA ILE A 122 10.93 32.69 -13.86
C ILE A 122 10.49 34.11 -14.27
N LEU A 123 9.28 34.53 -13.87
CA LEU A 123 8.73 35.85 -14.15
C LEU A 123 8.36 36.60 -12.87
N GLU A 124 8.51 37.93 -12.89
CA GLU A 124 8.07 38.78 -11.78
C GLU A 124 6.54 38.96 -11.80
N PRO A 125 5.87 39.02 -10.62
CA PRO A 125 4.41 39.21 -10.54
C PRO A 125 3.89 40.48 -11.21
N ASN A 126 4.73 41.50 -11.42
CA ASN A 126 4.37 42.76 -12.07
C ASN A 126 4.17 42.62 -13.59
N TYR A 127 4.56 41.49 -14.18
CA TYR A 127 4.39 41.20 -15.61
C TYR A 127 2.96 40.80 -15.95
N ILE A 128 2.19 40.29 -14.98
CA ILE A 128 0.84 39.75 -15.17
C ILE A 128 -0.21 40.75 -14.71
N ASN A 129 -1.41 40.68 -15.30
CA ASN A 129 -2.60 41.37 -14.81
C ASN A 129 -2.83 41.10 -13.30
N PRO A 130 -2.82 42.13 -12.42
CA PRO A 130 -2.92 41.95 -10.97
C PRO A 130 -4.22 41.28 -10.51
N LYS A 131 -5.32 41.47 -11.25
CA LYS A 131 -6.62 40.87 -10.91
C LYS A 131 -6.60 39.36 -11.17
N GLU A 132 -6.07 38.96 -12.32
CA GLU A 132 -5.94 37.54 -12.67
C GLU A 132 -4.93 36.85 -11.75
N PHE A 133 -3.78 37.49 -11.49
CA PHE A 133 -2.78 36.98 -10.57
C PHE A 133 -3.33 36.75 -9.16
N LYS A 134 -4.11 37.69 -8.62
CA LYS A 134 -4.77 37.51 -7.31
C LYS A 134 -5.69 36.30 -7.32
N LEU A 135 -6.55 36.15 -8.32
CA LEU A 135 -7.48 35.02 -8.41
C LEU A 135 -6.74 33.68 -8.56
N ALA A 136 -5.68 33.66 -9.38
CA ALA A 136 -4.81 32.51 -9.58
C ALA A 136 -4.14 32.06 -8.27
N THR A 137 -3.60 33.02 -7.52
CA THR A 137 -2.94 32.79 -6.23
C THR A 137 -3.91 32.28 -5.16
N VAL A 138 -5.14 32.83 -5.10
CA VAL A 138 -6.18 32.35 -4.17
C VAL A 138 -6.60 30.91 -4.49
N ARG A 139 -6.70 30.54 -5.77
CA ARG A 139 -7.00 29.15 -6.15
C ARG A 139 -5.83 28.21 -5.85
N LEU A 140 -4.60 28.63 -6.13
CA LEU A 140 -3.38 27.88 -5.80
C LEU A 140 -3.28 27.59 -4.31
N HIS A 141 -3.61 28.57 -3.47
CA HIS A 141 -3.65 28.39 -2.02
C HIS A 141 -4.56 27.22 -1.62
N LYS A 142 -5.79 27.18 -2.14
CA LYS A 142 -6.75 26.09 -1.85
C LYS A 142 -6.22 24.73 -2.30
N LEU A 143 -5.65 24.64 -3.50
CA LEU A 143 -5.08 23.40 -4.03
C LEU A 143 -3.87 22.95 -3.20
N THR A 144 -3.02 23.88 -2.78
CA THR A 144 -1.85 23.58 -1.94
C THR A 144 -2.27 23.05 -0.56
N CYS A 145 -3.35 23.58 0.03
CA CYS A 145 -3.90 23.03 1.27
C CYS A 145 -4.31 21.56 1.13
N LEU A 146 -5.09 21.24 0.09
CA LEU A 146 -5.53 19.87 -0.21
C LEU A 146 -4.34 18.93 -0.42
N TYR A 147 -3.31 19.41 -1.10
CA TYR A 147 -2.08 18.65 -1.34
C TYR A 147 -1.28 18.40 -0.06
N CYS A 148 -1.16 19.40 0.83
CA CYS A 148 -0.51 19.23 2.13
C CYS A 148 -1.28 18.26 3.04
N GLU A 149 -2.61 18.30 3.01
CA GLU A 149 -3.48 17.35 3.73
C GLU A 149 -3.29 15.92 3.20
N ALA A 150 -3.32 15.73 1.88
CA ALA A 150 -3.05 14.42 1.27
C ALA A 150 -1.67 13.87 1.64
N LEU A 151 -0.65 14.74 1.69
CA LEU A 151 0.70 14.37 2.10
C LEU A 151 0.80 13.99 3.58
N ALA A 152 0.11 14.72 4.47
CA ALA A 152 0.06 14.37 5.88
C ALA A 152 -0.61 13.00 6.08
N LEU A 153 -1.74 12.76 5.40
CA LEU A 153 -2.43 11.47 5.46
C LEU A 153 -1.53 10.33 4.96
N TYR A 154 -0.78 10.55 3.87
CA TYR A 154 0.18 9.58 3.36
C TYR A 154 1.27 9.26 4.40
N ARG A 155 1.90 10.28 4.99
CA ARG A 155 2.96 10.11 6.00
C ARG A 155 2.45 9.38 7.24
N ASP A 156 1.27 9.74 7.72
CA ASP A 156 0.75 9.22 8.99
C ASP A 156 0.35 7.73 8.87
N ASN A 157 0.17 7.21 7.66
CA ASN A 157 -0.21 5.82 7.39
C ASN A 157 0.90 4.98 6.74
N ILE A 158 1.87 5.59 6.05
CA ILE A 158 2.89 4.92 5.25
C ILE A 158 4.29 5.43 5.61
N ASP A 159 5.27 4.52 5.70
CA ASP A 159 6.66 4.91 5.93
C ASP A 159 7.16 5.89 4.84
N PRO A 160 7.77 7.02 5.21
CA PRO A 160 8.21 8.04 4.26
C PRO A 160 9.39 7.54 3.41
N HIS A 161 9.12 7.28 2.14
CA HIS A 161 10.12 6.90 1.12
C HIS A 161 10.53 8.09 0.24
N PHE A 162 11.42 7.86 -0.73
CA PHE A 162 11.93 8.89 -1.67
C PHE A 162 10.80 9.69 -2.36
N ILE A 163 9.71 9.04 -2.74
CA ILE A 163 8.56 9.70 -3.39
C ILE A 163 7.91 10.73 -2.47
N PHE A 164 7.74 10.41 -1.18
CA PHE A 164 7.21 11.37 -0.20
C PHE A 164 8.10 12.61 -0.12
N LYS A 165 9.43 12.43 -0.09
CA LYS A 165 10.39 13.54 -0.02
C LYS A 165 10.28 14.47 -1.24
N TYR A 166 10.09 13.92 -2.43
CA TYR A 166 9.88 14.71 -3.65
C TYR A 166 8.63 15.58 -3.53
N HIS A 167 7.50 14.99 -3.15
CA HIS A 167 6.25 15.70 -2.99
C HIS A 167 6.32 16.75 -1.87
N HIS A 168 7.00 16.43 -0.76
CA HIS A 168 7.24 17.34 0.36
C HIS A 168 8.03 18.59 -0.07
N GLN A 169 9.12 18.42 -0.83
CA GLN A 169 9.92 19.56 -1.33
C GLN A 169 9.10 20.49 -2.23
N LYS A 170 8.25 19.91 -3.09
CA LYS A 170 7.35 20.68 -3.94
C LYS A 170 6.30 21.43 -3.12
N ALA A 171 5.66 20.77 -2.15
CA ALA A 171 4.71 21.40 -1.24
C ALA A 171 5.34 22.57 -0.47
N GLN A 172 6.57 22.38 0.02
CA GLN A 172 7.32 23.42 0.72
C GLN A 172 7.58 24.63 -0.17
N SER A 173 7.93 24.42 -1.44
CA SER A 173 8.17 25.49 -2.41
C SER A 173 6.91 26.30 -2.68
N LEU A 174 5.77 25.61 -2.87
CA LEU A 174 4.46 26.26 -3.04
C LEU A 174 4.04 27.05 -1.81
N LEU A 175 4.24 26.50 -0.60
CA LEU A 175 3.94 27.22 0.63
C LEU A 175 4.80 28.47 0.81
N ASN A 176 6.09 28.42 0.46
CA ASN A 176 6.96 29.60 0.52
C ASN A 176 6.43 30.70 -0.41
N PHE A 177 6.12 30.36 -1.67
CA PHE A 177 5.50 31.30 -2.62
C PHE A 177 4.21 31.92 -2.06
N LEU A 178 3.32 31.10 -1.50
CA LEU A 178 2.05 31.58 -0.96
C LEU A 178 2.21 32.46 0.30
N LYS A 179 3.21 32.19 1.14
CA LYS A 179 3.55 33.02 2.30
C LYS A 179 4.06 34.40 1.86
N ASP A 180 4.93 34.45 0.86
CA ASP A 180 5.42 35.72 0.29
C ASP A 180 4.28 36.56 -0.30
N HIS A 181 3.25 35.89 -0.81
CA HIS A 181 2.06 36.50 -1.41
C HIS A 181 0.82 36.52 -0.51
N GLN A 182 0.98 36.34 0.81
CA GLN A 182 -0.14 36.22 1.75
C GLN A 182 -1.09 37.42 1.71
N LYS A 183 -0.59 38.62 1.40
CA LYS A 183 -1.40 39.85 1.27
C LYS A 183 -2.47 39.77 0.18
N LEU A 184 -2.31 38.89 -0.81
CA LEU A 184 -3.27 38.67 -1.88
C LEU A 184 -4.40 37.72 -1.50
N LEU A 185 -4.21 36.96 -0.41
CA LEU A 185 -5.11 35.90 0.03
C LEU A 185 -6.18 36.42 1.00
N ASP A 186 -7.21 35.60 1.23
CA ASP A 186 -8.29 35.92 2.16
C ASP A 186 -7.80 35.94 3.63
N ARG A 187 -8.59 36.55 4.54
CA ARG A 187 -8.24 36.68 5.97
C ARG A 187 -7.86 35.37 6.67
N MET A 188 -8.37 34.22 6.20
CA MET A 188 -8.06 32.90 6.78
C MET A 188 -6.77 32.27 6.25
N ALA A 189 -6.08 32.92 5.30
CA ALA A 189 -4.89 32.36 4.67
C ALA A 189 -3.69 32.21 5.60
N GLY A 190 -3.53 33.09 6.59
CA GLY A 190 -2.45 32.99 7.57
C GLY A 190 -2.52 31.69 8.38
N PRO A 191 -3.65 31.45 9.09
CA PRO A 191 -3.86 30.20 9.80
C PRO A 191 -3.75 28.96 8.90
N SER A 192 -4.37 28.94 7.72
CA SER A 192 -4.33 27.76 6.84
C SER A 192 -2.93 27.45 6.33
N LEU A 193 -2.11 28.46 5.99
CA LEU A 193 -0.71 28.26 5.62
C LEU A 193 0.12 27.73 6.80
N GLN A 194 -0.19 28.14 8.03
CA GLN A 194 0.45 27.61 9.23
C GLN A 194 0.08 26.14 9.46
N PHE A 195 -1.20 25.79 9.32
CA PHE A 195 -1.65 24.39 9.37
C PHE A 195 -0.98 23.53 8.30
N CYS A 196 -0.87 24.02 7.06
CA CYS A 196 -0.14 23.31 6.00
C CYS A 196 1.32 23.09 6.36
N GLN A 197 2.00 24.08 6.96
CA GLN A 197 3.37 23.90 7.43
C GLN A 197 3.46 22.86 8.55
N MET A 198 2.52 22.85 9.50
CA MET A 198 2.47 21.83 10.57
C MET A 198 2.28 20.42 9.98
N HIS A 199 1.37 20.30 9.01
CA HIS A 199 1.14 19.08 8.25
C HIS A 199 2.39 18.60 7.51
N LEU A 200 3.22 19.48 6.96
CA LEU A 200 4.48 19.07 6.33
C LEU A 200 5.58 18.72 7.35
N ASP A 201 5.61 19.41 8.50
CA ASP A 201 6.63 19.23 9.54
C ASP A 201 6.41 17.96 10.39
N GLY A 202 5.23 17.33 10.33
CA GLY A 202 4.89 16.20 11.20
C GLY A 202 4.53 16.60 12.61
N LYS A 203 4.08 17.83 12.79
CA LYS A 203 3.58 18.33 14.08
C LYS A 203 2.07 18.13 14.12
N HIS A 204 1.59 17.38 15.11
CA HIS A 204 0.15 17.30 15.39
C HIS A 204 -0.34 18.59 16.05
N GLU A 205 -1.59 18.94 15.81
CA GLU A 205 -2.27 20.05 16.48
C GLU A 205 -2.18 19.85 18.00
N VAL A 206 -1.67 20.86 18.72
CA VAL A 206 -1.63 20.90 20.19
C VAL A 206 -2.84 21.64 20.70
#